data_AF-A0A8J7KC31-F1
#
_entry.id   AF-A0A8J7KC31-F1
#
_cell.length_a   1.000
_cell.length_b   1.000
_cell.length_c   1.000
_cell.angle_alpha   90.00
_cell.angle_beta   90.00
_cell.angle_gamma   90.00
#
_symmetry.space_group_name_H-M   'P 1'
#
loop_
_entity.id
_entity.type
_entity.pdbx_description
1 polymer ?
#
loop_
_entity_poly.entity_id
_entity_poly.type
_entity_poly.pdbx_seq_one_letter_code
_entity_poly.pdbx_strand_id
1 'polypeptide(L)'
;MTVSTNNKNQSNYSYSLVRVAKLLGLKPIANFFISLMPQAMQSAVRRFLARYYLDEEWDSMALLVPVEALKQKQREALLYLKTTIGLETIGDYLEFGVFNGTSLGCMFQVLQEFGLNQVRLFGFDSFEGLPETDAEEDIGVWDAGGFKCHIEVTKERLTRLGIDWNRTFLIKGWFSDTLKPEFCQQYQIKKTNLIMVDCDMYSSTVDVLKFCEPLIRDQAVIFFDDWNSDGLASRNLGEKKAFDEFLLAHPEFTAQEFGSYHVNSICFIVTRTT
;
A
#
# COMPACT_ATOMS: atom_id res chain seq x y z
N MET A 1 -26.29 39.82 3.85
CA MET A 1 -26.48 38.85 4.94
C MET A 1 -27.15 37.62 4.35
N THR A 2 -26.36 36.67 3.88
CA THR A 2 -26.84 35.42 3.28
C THR A 2 -26.74 34.33 4.34
N VAL A 3 -27.87 33.70 4.61
CA VAL A 3 -28.07 32.68 5.64
C VAL A 3 -27.33 31.40 5.24
N SER A 4 -26.39 30.97 6.07
CA SER A 4 -25.75 29.66 6.03
C SER A 4 -26.72 28.63 6.60
N THR A 5 -27.18 27.68 5.78
CA THR A 5 -27.95 26.51 6.23
C THR A 5 -27.02 25.31 6.40
N ASN A 6 -26.67 25.05 7.66
CA ASN A 6 -26.41 23.77 8.32
C ASN A 6 -26.10 22.54 7.45
N ASN A 7 -24.82 22.16 7.42
CA ASN A 7 -24.33 20.85 7.00
C ASN A 7 -24.02 19.91 8.20
N LYS A 8 -24.60 20.18 9.38
CA LYS A 8 -24.31 19.46 10.65
C LYS A 8 -25.19 18.24 10.93
N ASN A 9 -26.19 17.95 10.10
CA ASN A 9 -27.14 16.87 10.37
C ASN A 9 -26.82 15.53 9.69
N GLN A 10 -26.04 15.49 8.60
CA GLN A 10 -25.71 14.21 7.93
C GLN A 10 -24.67 13.38 8.69
N SER A 11 -23.76 14.00 9.44
CA SER A 11 -22.75 13.27 10.22
C SER A 11 -23.39 12.45 11.36
N ASN A 12 -24.35 13.02 12.10
CA ASN A 12 -24.95 12.40 13.29
C ASN A 12 -25.77 11.13 13.00
N TYR A 13 -26.38 11.00 11.81
CA TYR A 13 -27.14 9.81 11.45
C TYR A 13 -26.22 8.62 11.12
N SER A 14 -25.09 8.87 10.46
CA SER A 14 -24.08 7.85 10.16
C SER A 14 -23.51 7.24 11.45
N TYR A 15 -23.17 8.09 12.44
CA TYR A 15 -22.69 7.66 13.76
C TYR A 15 -23.67 6.73 14.51
N SER A 16 -24.98 6.92 14.33
CA SER A 16 -26.00 6.12 15.00
C SER A 16 -26.14 4.71 14.42
N LEU A 17 -26.06 4.57 13.09
CA LEU A 17 -26.23 3.29 12.41
C LEU A 17 -25.01 2.38 12.60
N VAL A 18 -23.81 2.95 12.60
CA VAL A 18 -22.56 2.20 12.83
C VAL A 18 -22.50 1.66 14.27
N ARG A 19 -22.92 2.46 15.26
CA ARG A 19 -23.07 1.99 16.65
C ARG A 19 -24.09 0.87 16.80
N VAL A 20 -25.21 0.95 16.08
CA VAL A 20 -26.25 -0.09 16.06
C VAL A 20 -25.72 -1.37 15.41
N ALA A 21 -25.02 -1.29 14.28
CA ALA A 21 -24.43 -2.45 13.62
C ALA A 21 -23.39 -3.18 14.49
N LYS A 22 -22.63 -2.43 15.31
CA LYS A 22 -21.69 -2.98 16.29
C LYS A 22 -22.39 -3.60 17.49
N LEU A 23 -23.41 -2.95 18.05
CA LEU A 23 -24.27 -3.51 19.12
C LEU A 23 -24.94 -4.81 18.70
N LEU A 24 -25.25 -4.95 17.41
CA LEU A 24 -25.84 -6.14 16.81
C LEU A 24 -24.81 -7.19 16.36
N GLY A 25 -23.50 -6.95 16.53
CA GLY A 25 -22.46 -7.93 16.19
C GLY A 25 -22.43 -8.31 14.71
N LEU A 26 -22.70 -7.38 13.78
CA LEU A 26 -22.88 -7.68 12.36
C LEU A 26 -21.57 -7.95 11.60
N LYS A 27 -20.38 -7.78 12.20
CA LYS A 27 -19.08 -7.95 11.53
C LYS A 27 -18.80 -9.38 11.05
N PRO A 28 -18.99 -10.44 11.86
CA PRO A 28 -18.87 -11.83 11.39
C PRO A 28 -19.89 -12.13 10.30
N ILE A 29 -21.07 -11.50 10.36
CA ILE A 29 -22.14 -11.66 9.37
C ILE A 29 -21.73 -11.02 8.04
N ALA A 30 -21.22 -9.79 8.06
CA ALA A 30 -20.68 -9.13 6.87
C ALA A 30 -19.51 -9.91 6.27
N ASN A 31 -18.56 -10.37 7.08
CA ASN A 31 -17.44 -11.19 6.62
C ASN A 31 -17.91 -12.54 6.03
N PHE A 32 -18.90 -13.16 6.65
CA PHE A 32 -19.52 -14.38 6.13
C PHE A 32 -20.16 -14.12 4.77
N PHE A 33 -20.98 -13.07 4.63
CA PHE A 33 -21.58 -12.73 3.34
C PHE A 33 -20.55 -12.37 2.26
N ILE A 34 -19.48 -11.64 2.60
CA ILE A 34 -18.39 -11.34 1.67
C ILE A 34 -17.69 -12.64 1.24
N SER A 35 -17.47 -13.58 2.16
CA SER A 35 -16.82 -14.86 1.84
C SER A 35 -17.64 -15.73 0.87
N LEU A 36 -18.95 -15.51 0.80
CA LEU A 36 -19.85 -16.19 -0.15
C LEU A 36 -19.85 -15.54 -1.54
N MET A 37 -19.25 -14.36 -1.71
CA MET A 37 -19.18 -13.67 -2.99
C MET A 37 -18.01 -14.19 -3.84
N PRO A 38 -18.09 -14.09 -5.19
CA PRO A 38 -16.94 -14.33 -6.05
C PRO A 38 -15.74 -13.47 -5.62
N GLN A 39 -14.53 -14.03 -5.61
CA GLN A 39 -13.32 -13.32 -5.16
C GLN A 39 -13.13 -11.95 -5.82
N ALA A 40 -13.44 -11.84 -7.12
CA ALA A 40 -13.39 -10.59 -7.87
C ALA A 40 -14.31 -9.48 -7.31
N MET A 41 -15.43 -9.84 -6.67
CA MET A 41 -16.35 -8.89 -6.05
C MET A 41 -15.99 -8.57 -4.59
N GLN A 42 -15.24 -9.44 -3.93
CA GLN A 42 -14.92 -9.27 -2.51
C GLN A 42 -14.14 -7.97 -2.28
N SER A 43 -13.14 -7.68 -3.10
CA SER A 43 -12.34 -6.46 -2.99
C SER A 43 -13.19 -5.20 -3.20
N ALA A 44 -14.04 -5.17 -4.23
CA ALA A 44 -14.94 -4.04 -4.48
C ALA A 44 -15.90 -3.77 -3.31
N VAL A 45 -16.48 -4.84 -2.74
CA VAL A 45 -17.39 -4.72 -1.58
C VAL A 45 -16.62 -4.32 -0.32
N ARG A 46 -15.42 -4.87 -0.09
CA ARG A 46 -14.55 -4.47 1.03
C ARG A 46 -14.13 -3.00 0.93
N ARG A 47 -13.78 -2.51 -0.27
CA ARG A 47 -13.52 -1.08 -0.57
C ARG A 47 -14.76 -0.23 -0.32
N PHE A 48 -15.92 -0.66 -0.79
CA PHE A 48 -17.20 0.02 -0.51
C PHE A 48 -17.48 0.12 0.99
N LEU A 49 -17.37 -0.98 1.73
CA LEU A 49 -17.60 -0.97 3.17
C LEU A 49 -16.54 -0.14 3.91
N ALA A 50 -15.26 -0.21 3.52
CA ALA A 50 -14.21 0.61 4.08
C ALA A 50 -14.59 2.10 4.01
N ARG A 51 -15.15 2.60 2.89
CA ARG A 51 -15.62 4.00 2.77
C ARG A 51 -16.61 4.44 3.85
N TYR A 52 -17.45 3.53 4.36
CA TYR A 52 -18.48 3.85 5.38
C TYR A 52 -18.06 3.50 6.81
N TYR A 53 -17.11 2.59 7.01
CA TYR A 53 -16.63 2.15 8.32
C TYR A 53 -15.40 2.94 8.83
N LEU A 54 -15.02 4.03 8.16
CA LEU A 54 -13.88 4.87 8.51
C LEU A 54 -14.04 5.72 9.79
N ASP A 55 -14.99 5.40 10.66
CA ASP A 55 -15.05 5.93 12.02
C ASP A 55 -14.41 4.94 13.03
N GLU A 56 -13.16 5.27 13.38
CA GLU A 56 -12.45 5.02 14.66
C GLU A 56 -12.29 3.60 15.26
N GLU A 57 -12.60 2.50 14.58
CA GLU A 57 -12.32 1.18 15.17
C GLU A 57 -11.47 0.19 14.36
N TRP A 58 -10.43 -0.30 15.06
CA TRP A 58 -9.31 -1.15 14.67
C TRP A 58 -9.63 -2.33 13.73
N ASP A 59 -10.81 -2.92 13.89
CA ASP A 59 -11.04 -4.31 13.50
C ASP A 59 -11.75 -4.45 12.14
N SER A 60 -12.49 -3.44 11.68
CA SER A 60 -13.16 -3.41 10.37
C SER A 60 -12.20 -3.05 9.22
N MET A 61 -11.07 -2.41 9.51
CA MET A 61 -10.14 -1.92 8.49
C MET A 61 -9.08 -2.94 8.04
N ALA A 62 -8.99 -4.09 8.73
CA ALA A 62 -8.16 -5.24 8.33
C ALA A 62 -8.76 -6.03 7.16
N LEU A 63 -9.81 -5.52 6.52
CA LEU A 63 -10.54 -6.22 5.47
C LEU A 63 -9.92 -6.05 4.07
N LEU A 64 -9.04 -5.06 3.85
CA LEU A 64 -8.46 -4.81 2.53
C LEU A 64 -7.22 -5.69 2.27
N VAL A 65 -6.31 -5.76 3.24
CA VAL A 65 -5.05 -6.49 3.09
C VAL A 65 -5.22 -7.96 3.50
N PRO A 66 -4.91 -8.94 2.65
CA PRO A 66 -4.89 -10.35 3.01
C PRO A 66 -3.63 -10.67 3.84
N VAL A 67 -3.64 -10.26 5.12
CA VAL A 67 -2.47 -10.22 6.04
C VAL A 67 -1.60 -11.47 5.97
N GLU A 68 -2.16 -12.67 6.13
CA GLU A 68 -1.36 -13.90 6.15
C GLU A 68 -0.72 -14.21 4.79
N ALA A 69 -1.43 -13.97 3.69
CA ALA A 69 -0.90 -14.17 2.35
C ALA A 69 0.20 -13.15 2.03
N LEU A 70 0.02 -11.89 2.41
CA LEU A 70 1.03 -10.85 2.25
C LEU A 70 2.28 -11.18 3.08
N LYS A 71 2.13 -11.52 4.37
CA LYS A 71 3.27 -11.92 5.22
C LYS A 71 3.99 -13.13 4.62
N GLN A 72 3.26 -14.13 4.12
CA GLN A 72 3.86 -15.29 3.46
C GLN A 72 4.68 -14.87 2.24
N LYS A 73 4.17 -13.98 1.40
CA LYS A 73 4.89 -13.48 0.22
C LYS A 73 6.13 -12.66 0.59
N GLN A 74 6.06 -11.86 1.65
CA GLN A 74 7.20 -11.12 2.20
C GLN A 74 8.29 -12.07 2.72
N ARG A 75 7.90 -13.17 3.39
CA ARG A 75 8.86 -14.22 3.81
C ARG A 75 9.55 -14.88 2.61
N GLU A 76 8.81 -15.18 1.56
CA GLU A 76 9.37 -15.73 0.32
C GLU A 76 10.38 -14.77 -0.32
N ALA A 77 10.06 -13.47 -0.36
CA ALA A 77 10.98 -12.44 -0.84
C ALA A 77 12.28 -12.39 -0.01
N LEU A 78 12.17 -12.41 1.32
CA LEU A 78 13.36 -12.44 2.20
C LEU A 78 14.17 -13.73 2.05
N LEU A 79 13.52 -14.88 1.87
CA LEU A 79 14.22 -16.14 1.59
C LEU A 79 14.95 -16.09 0.24
N TYR A 80 14.32 -15.53 -0.79
CA TYR A 80 14.97 -15.31 -2.08
C TYR A 80 16.21 -14.40 -1.93
N LEU A 81 16.08 -13.24 -1.29
CA LEU A 81 17.19 -12.31 -1.07
C LEU A 81 18.30 -12.92 -0.21
N LYS A 82 17.94 -13.70 0.83
CA LYS A 82 18.91 -14.47 1.62
C LYS A 82 19.76 -15.37 0.74
N THR A 83 19.16 -16.06 -0.23
CA THR A 83 19.87 -17.01 -1.09
C THR A 83 20.71 -16.34 -2.18
N THR A 84 20.35 -15.13 -2.62
CA THR A 84 20.98 -14.46 -3.75
C THR A 84 22.04 -13.44 -3.35
N ILE A 85 21.81 -12.70 -2.26
CA ILE A 85 22.67 -11.57 -1.85
C ILE A 85 23.07 -11.58 -0.37
N GLY A 86 22.54 -12.51 0.43
CA GLY A 86 22.72 -12.51 1.89
C GLY A 86 21.80 -11.52 2.61
N LEU A 87 21.37 -11.86 3.83
CA LEU A 87 20.41 -11.03 4.59
C LEU A 87 21.02 -9.74 5.13
N GLU A 88 22.33 -9.75 5.40
CA GLU A 88 23.08 -8.62 5.93
C GLU A 88 23.22 -7.46 4.94
N THR A 89 23.01 -7.71 3.65
CA THR A 89 23.13 -6.71 2.58
C THR A 89 21.81 -6.00 2.26
N ILE A 90 20.69 -6.48 2.81
CA ILE A 90 19.36 -5.90 2.60
C ILE A 90 19.36 -4.46 3.10
N GLY A 91 18.99 -3.57 2.19
CA GLY A 91 18.88 -2.14 2.44
C GLY A 91 17.58 -1.74 3.12
N ASP A 92 17.17 -0.49 2.91
CA ASP A 92 15.91 0.01 3.48
C ASP A 92 14.69 -0.62 2.77
N TYR A 93 13.55 -0.67 3.46
CA TYR A 93 12.24 -1.01 2.91
C TYR A 93 11.46 0.27 2.59
N LEU A 94 10.89 0.35 1.39
CA LEU A 94 10.08 1.50 0.95
C LEU A 94 8.65 1.02 0.66
N GLU A 95 7.65 1.72 1.19
CA GLU A 95 6.22 1.50 0.94
C GLU A 95 5.56 2.81 0.52
N PHE A 96 4.78 2.77 -0.56
CA PHE A 96 4.11 3.92 -1.15
C PHE A 96 2.61 3.68 -1.15
N GLY A 97 1.89 4.43 -0.32
CA GLY A 97 0.54 4.10 0.12
C GLY A 97 0.59 3.24 1.39
N VAL A 98 0.38 3.88 2.53
CA VAL A 98 0.45 3.27 3.87
C VAL A 98 -0.94 3.10 4.45
N PHE A 99 -1.85 4.02 4.15
CA PHE A 99 -3.20 4.08 4.70
C PHE A 99 -3.18 3.93 6.23
N ASN A 100 -3.69 2.81 6.75
CA ASN A 100 -3.77 2.50 8.17
C ASN A 100 -2.57 1.71 8.72
N GLY A 101 -1.55 1.46 7.90
CA GLY A 101 -0.27 0.83 8.26
C GLY A 101 -0.28 -0.70 8.31
N THR A 102 -1.29 -1.37 7.76
CA THR A 102 -1.39 -2.84 7.85
C THR A 102 -0.25 -3.54 7.09
N SER A 103 0.01 -3.14 5.84
CA SER A 103 1.11 -3.66 4.98
C SER A 103 2.48 -3.36 5.58
N LEU A 104 2.72 -2.11 6.00
CA LEU A 104 3.96 -1.71 6.69
C LEU A 104 4.22 -2.54 7.96
N GLY A 105 3.16 -2.77 8.75
CA GLY A 105 3.20 -3.60 9.94
C GLY A 105 3.50 -5.08 9.64
N CYS A 106 2.97 -5.62 8.54
CA CYS A 106 3.30 -6.97 8.07
C CYS A 106 4.78 -7.10 7.77
N MET A 107 5.35 -6.17 7.00
CA MET A 107 6.77 -6.18 6.66
C MET A 107 7.63 -6.04 7.93
N PHE A 108 7.26 -5.13 8.84
CA PHE A 108 7.96 -4.96 10.11
C PHE A 108 8.07 -6.27 10.91
N GLN A 109 6.96 -7.00 11.06
CA GLN A 109 6.95 -8.28 11.76
C GLN A 109 7.78 -9.35 11.04
N VAL A 110 7.67 -9.43 9.71
CA VAL A 110 8.46 -10.39 8.91
C VAL A 110 9.96 -10.10 9.01
N LEU A 111 10.37 -8.83 9.02
CA LEU A 111 11.77 -8.46 9.26
C LEU A 111 12.24 -8.89 10.67
N GLN A 112 11.40 -8.76 11.70
CA GLN A 112 11.72 -9.25 13.05
C GLN A 112 11.88 -10.77 13.09
N GLU A 113 11.01 -11.53 12.41
CA GLU A 113 11.09 -12.99 12.29
C GLU A 113 12.44 -13.45 11.69
N PHE A 114 13.05 -12.63 10.83
CA PHE A 114 14.34 -12.88 10.19
C PHE A 114 15.54 -12.24 10.91
N GLY A 115 15.31 -11.55 12.03
CA GLY A 115 16.36 -10.85 12.80
C GLY A 115 16.94 -9.61 12.09
N LEU A 116 16.22 -9.05 11.11
CA LEU A 116 16.64 -7.93 10.27
C LEU A 116 16.34 -6.56 10.92
N ASN A 117 16.85 -6.35 12.14
CA ASN A 117 16.60 -5.11 12.89
C ASN A 117 17.33 -3.89 12.33
N GLN A 118 18.32 -4.10 11.45
CA GLN A 118 19.06 -3.03 10.77
C GLN A 118 18.30 -2.40 9.59
N VAL A 119 17.28 -3.09 9.06
CA VAL A 119 16.48 -2.60 7.93
C VAL A 119 15.56 -1.48 8.42
N ARG A 120 15.65 -0.29 7.82
CA ARG A 120 14.75 0.82 8.12
C ARG A 120 13.52 0.74 7.23
N LEU A 121 12.37 1.16 7.73
CA LEU A 121 11.10 1.18 7.00
C LEU A 121 10.69 2.63 6.73
N PHE A 122 10.42 2.94 5.47
CA PHE A 122 9.91 4.24 5.04
C PHE A 122 8.54 4.05 4.40
N GLY A 123 7.51 4.64 5.02
CA GLY A 123 6.16 4.67 4.47
C GLY A 123 5.80 6.07 3.99
N PHE A 124 5.46 6.22 2.71
CA PHE A 124 5.08 7.48 2.09
C PHE A 124 3.57 7.49 1.84
N ASP A 125 2.86 8.50 2.32
CA ASP A 125 1.40 8.63 2.13
C ASP A 125 0.96 10.09 2.29
N SER A 126 -0.10 10.48 1.57
CA SER A 126 -0.71 11.80 1.75
C SER A 126 -1.39 11.94 3.11
N PHE A 127 -1.95 10.83 3.63
CA PHE A 127 -2.91 10.75 4.72
C PHE A 127 -4.16 11.62 4.51
N GLU A 128 -4.38 12.04 3.26
CA GLU A 128 -5.51 12.84 2.82
C GLU A 128 -6.41 12.08 1.82
N GLY A 129 -6.03 10.85 1.45
CA GLY A 129 -6.71 10.00 0.45
C GLY A 129 -6.11 10.14 -0.94
N LEU A 130 -6.73 9.47 -1.91
CA LEU A 130 -6.31 9.54 -3.32
C LEU A 130 -6.54 10.94 -3.92
N PRO A 131 -5.65 11.42 -4.79
CA PRO A 131 -5.88 12.64 -5.55
C PRO A 131 -6.93 12.40 -6.66
N GLU A 132 -7.22 13.44 -7.44
CA GLU A 132 -8.06 13.31 -8.64
C GLU A 132 -7.41 12.36 -9.64
N THR A 133 -8.24 11.52 -10.27
CA THR A 133 -7.80 10.45 -11.16
C THR A 133 -7.99 10.82 -12.62
N ASP A 134 -7.10 10.33 -13.49
CA ASP A 134 -7.31 10.41 -14.93
C ASP A 134 -8.14 9.19 -15.38
N ALA A 135 -9.34 9.46 -15.89
CA ALA A 135 -10.25 8.42 -16.34
C ALA A 135 -9.71 7.60 -17.52
N GLU A 136 -8.78 8.13 -18.32
CA GLU A 136 -8.16 7.41 -19.42
C GLU A 136 -7.13 6.39 -18.94
N GLU A 137 -6.43 6.69 -17.85
CA GLU A 137 -5.30 5.89 -17.37
C GLU A 137 -5.71 4.83 -16.33
N ASP A 138 -6.82 5.05 -15.63
CA ASP A 138 -7.30 4.19 -14.55
C ASP A 138 -8.79 3.82 -14.68
N ILE A 139 -9.42 4.05 -15.84
CA ILE A 139 -10.84 3.75 -16.16
C ILE A 139 -11.88 4.22 -15.13
N GLY A 140 -11.52 5.17 -14.25
CA GLY A 140 -12.36 5.61 -13.14
C GLY A 140 -12.58 4.55 -12.05
N VAL A 141 -11.65 3.59 -11.87
CA VAL A 141 -11.69 2.62 -10.74
C VAL A 141 -11.59 3.33 -9.39
N TRP A 142 -10.83 4.43 -9.39
CA TRP A 142 -10.41 5.12 -8.17
C TRP A 142 -11.22 6.40 -7.95
N ASP A 143 -11.78 6.51 -6.75
CA ASP A 143 -12.52 7.69 -6.29
C ASP A 143 -11.56 8.66 -5.58
N ALA A 144 -11.55 9.93 -5.99
CA ALA A 144 -10.81 10.99 -5.29
C ALA A 144 -11.23 11.08 -3.81
N GLY A 145 -10.24 11.23 -2.92
CA GLY A 145 -10.43 11.20 -1.47
C GLY A 145 -10.70 9.80 -0.89
N GLY A 146 -10.74 8.76 -1.72
CA GLY A 146 -10.75 7.37 -1.30
C GLY A 146 -9.57 7.05 -0.38
N PHE A 147 -9.75 6.08 0.53
CA PHE A 147 -8.72 5.61 1.46
C PHE A 147 -8.09 6.68 2.34
N LYS A 148 -8.79 7.79 2.62
CA LYS A 148 -8.30 8.77 3.59
C LYS A 148 -8.15 8.13 4.98
N CYS A 149 -6.95 8.26 5.57
CA CYS A 149 -6.67 7.88 6.95
C CYS A 149 -5.78 8.94 7.60
N HIS A 150 -6.16 9.45 8.77
CA HIS A 150 -5.30 10.38 9.50
C HIS A 150 -4.06 9.65 10.02
N ILE A 151 -2.88 10.23 9.80
CA ILE A 151 -1.58 9.67 10.23
C ILE A 151 -1.54 9.27 11.72
N GLU A 152 -2.27 9.96 12.60
CA GLU A 152 -2.31 9.62 14.03
C GLU A 152 -2.97 8.27 14.28
N VAL A 153 -3.98 7.89 13.48
CA VAL A 153 -4.57 6.55 13.50
C VAL A 153 -3.50 5.54 13.12
N THR A 154 -2.80 5.77 12.01
CA THR A 154 -1.70 4.89 11.53
C THR A 154 -0.60 4.74 12.58
N LYS A 155 -0.17 5.82 13.22
CA LYS A 155 0.83 5.78 14.30
C LYS A 155 0.35 4.97 15.50
N GLU A 156 -0.87 5.19 15.96
CA GLU A 156 -1.44 4.44 17.07
C GLU A 156 -1.50 2.95 16.73
N ARG A 157 -1.96 2.62 15.53
CA ARG A 157 -2.04 1.26 14.99
C ARG A 157 -0.68 0.57 14.97
N LEU A 158 0.32 1.19 14.36
CA LEU A 158 1.68 0.64 14.28
C LEU A 158 2.34 0.53 15.66
N THR A 159 2.10 1.48 16.56
CA THR A 159 2.60 1.42 17.95
C THR A 159 2.03 0.22 18.69
N ARG A 160 0.73 -0.07 18.53
CA ARG A 160 0.10 -1.27 19.12
C ARG A 160 0.66 -2.58 18.54
N LEU A 161 1.14 -2.57 17.30
CA LEU A 161 1.85 -3.70 16.68
C LEU A 161 3.30 -3.83 17.16
N GLY A 162 3.78 -2.92 18.01
CA GLY A 162 5.14 -2.94 18.54
C GLY A 162 6.19 -2.40 17.58
N ILE A 163 5.81 -1.50 16.65
CA ILE A 163 6.76 -0.95 15.69
C ILE A 163 7.92 -0.24 16.39
N ASP A 164 9.12 -0.38 15.83
CA ASP A 164 10.31 0.35 16.31
C ASP A 164 10.43 1.70 15.60
N TRP A 165 9.96 2.75 16.26
CA TRP A 165 10.03 4.12 15.76
C TRP A 165 11.44 4.67 15.57
N ASN A 166 12.50 4.00 16.07
CA ASN A 166 13.87 4.41 15.79
C ASN A 166 14.32 4.07 14.37
N ARG A 167 13.61 3.14 13.70
CA ARG A 167 13.91 2.70 12.33
C ARG A 167 12.71 2.75 11.39
N THR A 168 11.58 3.31 11.82
CA THR A 168 10.37 3.47 11.01
C THR A 168 10.04 4.94 10.86
N PHE A 169 9.87 5.36 9.60
CA PHE A 169 9.61 6.74 9.23
C PHE A 169 8.32 6.81 8.41
N LEU A 170 7.35 7.61 8.87
CA LEU A 170 6.16 7.95 8.09
C LEU A 170 6.36 9.34 7.48
N ILE A 171 6.36 9.40 6.16
CA ILE A 171 6.56 10.63 5.37
C ILE A 171 5.20 11.08 4.87
N LYS A 172 4.63 12.09 5.55
CA LYS A 172 3.34 12.68 5.16
C LYS A 172 3.52 13.68 4.02
N GLY A 173 2.79 13.47 2.93
CA GLY A 173 2.64 14.42 1.84
C GLY A 173 2.30 13.74 0.52
N TRP A 174 1.93 14.53 -0.49
CA TRP A 174 1.76 14.02 -1.85
C TRP A 174 3.09 13.54 -2.42
N PHE A 175 3.07 12.57 -3.33
CA PHE A 175 4.30 12.07 -3.93
C PHE A 175 5.05 13.14 -4.72
N SER A 176 4.33 14.03 -5.41
CA SER A 176 4.88 15.21 -6.07
C SER A 176 5.65 16.15 -5.11
N ASP A 177 5.37 16.09 -3.81
CA ASP A 177 6.05 16.88 -2.78
C ASP A 177 7.16 16.11 -2.07
N THR A 178 6.99 14.80 -1.88
CA THR A 178 7.82 13.97 -1.00
C THR A 178 8.83 13.09 -1.73
N LEU A 179 8.54 12.68 -2.97
CA LEU A 179 9.40 11.81 -3.77
C LEU A 179 10.45 12.62 -4.55
N LYS A 180 11.23 13.40 -3.81
CA LYS A 180 12.28 14.27 -4.37
C LYS A 180 13.67 13.82 -3.92
N PRO A 181 14.73 14.04 -4.73
CA PRO A 181 16.10 13.68 -4.35
C PRO A 181 16.55 14.26 -2.99
N GLU A 182 16.04 15.43 -2.61
CA GLU A 182 16.34 16.08 -1.34
C GLU A 182 15.84 15.26 -0.14
N PHE A 183 14.74 14.52 -0.27
CA PHE A 183 14.25 13.62 0.78
C PHE A 183 15.19 12.43 0.98
N CYS A 184 15.68 11.82 -0.11
CA CYS A 184 16.69 10.77 -0.03
C CYS A 184 17.93 11.24 0.73
N GLN A 185 18.36 12.47 0.50
CA GLN A 185 19.50 13.05 1.19
C GLN A 185 19.19 13.36 2.67
N GLN A 186 18.04 13.97 2.96
CA GLN A 186 17.63 14.33 4.32
C GLN A 186 17.54 13.10 5.24
N TYR A 187 16.91 12.03 4.75
CA TYR A 187 16.74 10.79 5.51
C TYR A 187 17.88 9.78 5.31
N GLN A 188 18.86 10.15 4.49
CA GLN A 188 19.97 9.29 4.08
C GLN A 188 19.48 7.92 3.63
N ILE A 189 18.42 7.89 2.81
CA ILE A 189 17.79 6.65 2.33
C ILE A 189 18.85 5.86 1.58
N LYS A 190 19.02 4.60 1.98
CA LYS A 190 19.96 3.66 1.37
C LYS A 190 19.28 3.00 0.19
N LYS A 191 20.10 2.43 -0.70
CA LYS A 191 19.59 1.55 -1.74
C LYS A 191 18.76 0.42 -1.14
N THR A 192 17.72 -0.03 -1.85
CA THR A 192 16.70 -0.96 -1.38
C THR A 192 16.66 -2.25 -2.19
N ASN A 193 16.19 -3.32 -1.55
CA ASN A 193 15.91 -4.61 -2.15
C ASN A 193 14.43 -4.98 -2.05
N LEU A 194 13.61 -4.18 -1.36
CA LEU A 194 12.22 -4.48 -1.03
C LEU A 194 11.39 -3.22 -1.16
N ILE A 195 10.47 -3.21 -2.13
CA ILE A 195 9.63 -2.06 -2.43
C ILE A 195 8.18 -2.52 -2.51
N MET A 196 7.28 -1.85 -1.78
CA MET A 196 5.83 -2.01 -1.93
C MET A 196 5.25 -0.79 -2.65
N VAL A 197 4.67 -1.03 -3.82
CA VAL A 197 3.87 -0.08 -4.59
C VAL A 197 2.40 -0.43 -4.32
N ASP A 198 1.73 0.43 -3.56
CA ASP A 198 0.34 0.29 -3.12
C ASP A 198 -0.34 1.66 -3.26
N CYS A 199 -0.21 2.24 -4.45
CA CYS A 199 -0.62 3.62 -4.70
C CYS A 199 -1.76 3.76 -5.72
N ASP A 200 -2.38 2.62 -6.05
CA ASP A 200 -3.57 2.43 -6.89
C ASP A 200 -3.43 2.87 -8.37
N MET A 201 -3.02 4.12 -8.58
CA MET A 201 -3.13 4.84 -9.85
C MET A 201 -1.83 4.83 -10.65
N TYR A 202 -1.97 4.85 -11.98
CA TYR A 202 -0.84 4.96 -12.91
C TYR A 202 0.12 6.11 -12.59
N SER A 203 -0.38 7.33 -12.42
CA SER A 203 0.47 8.53 -12.27
C SER A 203 1.29 8.50 -10.98
N SER A 204 0.69 8.03 -9.88
CA SER A 204 1.41 7.76 -8.63
C SER A 204 2.49 6.70 -8.82
N THR A 205 2.19 5.60 -9.52
CA THR A 205 3.18 4.54 -9.78
C THR A 205 4.36 5.06 -10.60
N VAL A 206 4.13 5.93 -11.59
CA VAL A 206 5.20 6.58 -12.36
C VAL A 206 6.13 7.38 -11.45
N ASP A 207 5.57 8.23 -10.58
CA ASP A 207 6.36 9.02 -9.62
C ASP A 207 7.17 8.11 -8.67
N VAL A 208 6.54 7.04 -8.17
CA VAL A 208 7.17 6.04 -7.29
C VAL A 208 8.33 5.32 -7.97
N LEU A 209 8.13 4.81 -9.19
CA LEU A 209 9.16 4.07 -9.92
C LEU A 209 10.34 4.97 -10.28
N LYS A 210 10.07 6.22 -10.71
CA LYS A 210 11.11 7.22 -10.97
C LYS A 210 11.93 7.55 -9.72
N PHE A 211 11.30 7.66 -8.56
CA PHE A 211 11.98 7.88 -7.29
C PHE A 211 12.81 6.66 -6.86
N CYS A 212 12.28 5.46 -7.06
CA CYS A 212 12.94 4.22 -6.70
C CYS A 212 14.11 3.87 -7.61
N GLU A 213 14.10 4.29 -8.87
CA GLU A 213 15.12 3.97 -9.88
C GLU A 213 16.55 3.99 -9.31
N PRO A 214 17.09 5.12 -8.80
CA PRO A 214 18.48 5.18 -8.35
C PRO A 214 18.73 4.39 -7.05
N LEU A 215 17.65 4.04 -6.33
CA LEU A 215 17.68 3.33 -5.05
C LEU A 215 17.64 1.81 -5.24
N ILE A 216 17.10 1.28 -6.33
CA ILE A 216 17.02 -0.16 -6.55
C ILE A 216 18.44 -0.76 -6.65
N ARG A 217 18.74 -1.75 -5.79
CA ARG A 217 19.96 -2.55 -5.86
C ARG A 217 19.93 -3.55 -7.01
N ASP A 218 21.04 -4.22 -7.25
CA ASP A 218 21.21 -5.20 -8.32
C ASP A 218 20.19 -6.35 -8.26
N GLN A 219 19.65 -6.65 -7.08
CA GLN A 219 18.55 -7.58 -6.88
C GLN A 219 17.51 -6.98 -5.93
N ALA A 220 16.27 -6.86 -6.37
CA ALA A 220 15.16 -6.38 -5.56
C ALA A 220 13.89 -7.22 -5.80
N VAL A 221 12.99 -7.20 -4.82
CA VAL A 221 11.62 -7.66 -4.98
C VAL A 221 10.70 -6.45 -4.88
N ILE A 222 9.92 -6.23 -5.93
CA ILE A 222 8.92 -5.17 -5.99
C ILE A 222 7.54 -5.82 -5.92
N PHE A 223 6.71 -5.34 -5.00
CA PHE A 223 5.33 -5.75 -4.81
C PHE A 223 4.43 -4.65 -5.40
N PHE A 224 3.41 -5.05 -6.15
CA PHE A 224 2.35 -4.20 -6.69
C PHE A 224 1.03 -4.73 -6.11
N ASP A 225 0.31 -3.94 -5.32
CA ASP A 225 -0.96 -4.37 -4.67
C ASP A 225 -2.15 -4.35 -5.65
N ASP A 226 -2.16 -3.39 -6.58
CA ASP A 226 -3.33 -3.09 -7.42
C ASP A 226 -3.16 -3.36 -8.92
N TRP A 227 -2.11 -4.10 -9.28
CA TRP A 227 -1.75 -4.47 -10.65
C TRP A 227 -2.94 -4.80 -11.57
N ASN A 228 -3.88 -5.64 -11.10
CA ASN A 228 -5.05 -6.06 -11.88
C ASN A 228 -6.40 -5.61 -11.28
N SER A 229 -6.41 -4.56 -10.44
CA SER A 229 -7.66 -4.03 -9.89
C SER A 229 -8.65 -3.68 -11.02
N ASP A 230 -9.86 -4.23 -10.94
CA ASP A 230 -10.93 -4.11 -11.96
C ASP A 230 -10.48 -4.36 -13.41
N GLY A 231 -9.48 -5.23 -13.59
CA GLY A 231 -8.99 -5.66 -14.90
C GLY A 231 -8.04 -4.67 -15.58
N LEU A 232 -7.48 -3.69 -14.85
CA LEU A 232 -6.53 -2.70 -15.37
C LEU A 232 -5.37 -3.34 -16.15
N ALA A 233 -4.73 -4.39 -15.60
CA ALA A 233 -3.63 -5.06 -16.27
C ALA A 233 -4.01 -5.62 -17.65
N SER A 234 -5.21 -6.19 -17.80
CA SER A 234 -5.67 -6.73 -19.10
C SER A 234 -5.82 -5.66 -20.18
N ARG A 235 -5.94 -4.39 -19.78
CA ARG A 235 -6.06 -3.22 -20.65
C ARG A 235 -4.76 -2.44 -20.78
N ASN A 236 -3.70 -2.89 -20.12
CA ASN A 236 -2.43 -2.18 -20.00
C ASN A 236 -2.59 -0.76 -19.43
N LEU A 237 -3.21 -0.68 -18.25
CA LEU A 237 -3.52 0.53 -17.50
C LEU A 237 -3.00 0.43 -16.05
N GLY A 238 -3.12 1.50 -15.26
CA GLY A 238 -2.70 1.53 -13.87
C GLY A 238 -1.22 1.18 -13.65
N GLU A 239 -0.93 0.49 -12.54
CA GLU A 239 0.43 0.11 -12.16
C GLU A 239 1.16 -0.69 -13.24
N LYS A 240 0.43 -1.55 -13.98
CA LYS A 240 1.01 -2.34 -15.07
C LYS A 240 1.60 -1.45 -16.16
N LYS A 241 0.83 -0.46 -16.63
CA LYS A 241 1.28 0.45 -17.68
C LYS A 241 2.53 1.21 -17.23
N ALA A 242 2.52 1.72 -15.99
CA ALA A 242 3.64 2.45 -15.42
C ALA A 242 4.91 1.58 -15.32
N PHE A 243 4.78 0.32 -14.91
CA PHE A 243 5.91 -0.59 -14.80
C PHE A 243 6.46 -1.04 -16.16
N ASP A 244 5.59 -1.31 -17.14
CA ASP A 244 6.01 -1.63 -18.51
C ASP A 244 6.79 -0.47 -19.13
N GLU A 245 6.33 0.77 -18.96
CA GLU A 245 7.03 1.97 -19.43
C GLU A 245 8.35 2.20 -18.69
N PHE A 246 8.40 1.95 -17.39
CA PHE A 246 9.62 1.99 -16.59
C PHE A 246 10.69 1.01 -17.13
N LEU A 247 10.33 -0.25 -17.35
CA LEU A 247 11.27 -1.25 -17.90
C LEU A 247 11.72 -0.90 -19.32
N LEU A 248 10.85 -0.30 -20.14
CA LEU A 248 11.22 0.16 -21.48
C LEU A 248 12.21 1.34 -21.43
N ALA A 249 12.04 2.26 -20.49
CA ALA A 249 12.90 3.42 -20.31
C ALA A 249 14.26 3.07 -19.67
N HIS A 250 14.32 1.97 -18.91
CA HIS A 250 15.47 1.54 -18.14
C HIS A 250 15.89 0.11 -18.51
N PRO A 251 16.52 -0.10 -19.69
CA PRO A 251 16.89 -1.43 -20.18
C PRO A 251 17.94 -2.15 -19.34
N GLU A 252 18.59 -1.46 -18.40
CA GLU A 252 19.43 -2.07 -17.37
C GLU A 252 18.64 -2.92 -16.37
N PHE A 253 17.32 -2.74 -16.27
CA PHE A 253 16.48 -3.58 -15.43
C PHE A 253 15.79 -4.67 -16.23
N THR A 254 15.75 -5.85 -15.63
CA THR A 254 14.90 -6.96 -16.07
C THR A 254 13.98 -7.35 -14.93
N ALA A 255 12.77 -7.78 -15.27
CA ALA A 255 11.77 -8.22 -14.30
C ALA A 255 11.33 -9.65 -14.59
N GLN A 256 11.34 -10.48 -13.55
CA GLN A 256 10.79 -11.83 -13.57
C GLN A 256 9.60 -11.89 -12.62
N GLU A 257 8.46 -12.40 -13.10
CA GLU A 257 7.31 -12.62 -12.24
C GLU A 257 7.68 -13.52 -11.06
N PHE A 258 7.32 -13.06 -9.87
CA PHE A 258 7.53 -13.72 -8.59
C PHE A 258 6.20 -14.08 -7.94
N GLY A 259 5.14 -14.29 -8.73
CA GLY A 259 3.81 -14.66 -8.26
C GLY A 259 3.07 -13.53 -7.55
N SER A 260 1.97 -13.87 -6.87
CA SER A 260 1.06 -12.90 -6.24
C SER A 260 0.66 -13.34 -4.82
N TYR A 261 0.14 -12.42 -4.01
CA TYR A 261 -0.45 -12.73 -2.70
C TYR A 261 -1.98 -12.60 -2.67
N HIS A 262 -2.57 -11.98 -3.71
CA HIS A 262 -3.99 -12.06 -4.05
C HIS A 262 -4.21 -11.82 -5.55
N VAL A 263 -5.49 -11.82 -5.96
CA VAL A 263 -5.91 -11.75 -7.36
C VAL A 263 -5.60 -10.44 -8.07
N ASN A 264 -5.40 -9.34 -7.33
CA ASN A 264 -5.06 -8.04 -7.94
C ASN A 264 -3.57 -7.72 -7.82
N SER A 265 -2.84 -8.31 -6.88
CA SER A 265 -1.40 -8.10 -6.75
C SER A 265 -0.56 -8.86 -7.78
N ILE A 266 0.66 -8.39 -7.97
CA ILE A 266 1.78 -9.18 -8.49
C ILE A 266 3.08 -8.77 -7.79
N CYS A 267 4.05 -9.67 -7.77
CA CYS A 267 5.40 -9.38 -7.30
C CYS A 267 6.38 -9.68 -8.42
N PHE A 268 7.45 -8.90 -8.52
CA PHE A 268 8.54 -9.12 -9.46
C PHE A 268 9.86 -9.20 -8.72
N ILE A 269 10.70 -10.14 -9.15
CA ILE A 269 12.15 -10.04 -8.95
C ILE A 269 12.64 -9.07 -10.03
N VAL A 270 13.29 -7.99 -9.60
CA VAL A 270 13.93 -7.02 -10.48
C VAL A 270 15.44 -7.14 -10.34
N THR A 271 16.11 -7.40 -11.46
CA THR A 271 17.57 -7.49 -11.55
C THR A 271 18.11 -6.33 -12.36
N ARG A 272 19.10 -5.59 -11.81
CA ARG A 272 19.85 -4.58 -12.56
C ARG A 272 21.13 -5.19 -13.12
N THR A 273 21.29 -5.19 -14.44
CA THR A 273 22.56 -5.52 -15.10
C THR A 273 23.43 -4.27 -15.14
N THR A 274 24.58 -4.31 -14.47
CA THR A 274 25.66 -3.31 -14.57
C THR A 274 26.46 -3.46 -15.84
#